data_AF-A0A5M4BC44-F1
#
_entry.id   AF-A0A5M4BC44-F1
#
_cell.length_a   1.000
_cell.length_b   1.000
_cell.length_c   1.000
_cell.angle_alpha   90.00
_cell.angle_beta   90.00
_cell.angle_gamma   90.00
#
_symmetry.space_group_name_H-M   'P 1'
#
loop_
_entity.id
_entity.type
_entity.pdbx_description
1 polymer ?
#
loop_
_entity_poly.entity_id
_entity_poly.type
_entity_poly.pdbx_seq_one_letter_code
_entity_poly.pdbx_strand_id
1 'polypeptide(L)'
;MRTRYFLTSCVFFIFFSCNAQEKQVDNVTKYFHKEEKVYFDISDKIALSSYIIPDVGHFTIYYIPMLETDINYLKNFEKNNRFKLLYNELYDYHYFSDADNDKIDKILKEKIKNEENWGIIGMFVSVKYIEIDSDEEYSIPFPFVRKYYQKKNGKWKFLLEKEIKNVKEDSFLSSKKYINSLLSEKN
;
A
#
# COMPACT_ATOMS: atom_id res chain seq x y z
N MET A 1 22.43 48.46 51.18
CA MET A 1 21.00 48.62 50.86
C MET A 1 20.88 48.85 49.36
N ARG A 2 20.18 47.96 48.65
CA ARG A 2 19.67 48.02 47.25
C ARG A 2 20.66 48.28 46.10
N THR A 3 21.17 47.22 45.46
CA THR A 3 20.68 46.61 44.18
C THR A 3 20.63 47.53 42.97
N ARG A 4 21.52 47.28 41.99
CA ARG A 4 21.17 47.31 40.57
C ARG A 4 21.89 46.19 39.82
N TYR A 5 21.05 45.34 39.23
CA TYR A 5 21.36 44.28 38.30
C TYR A 5 21.85 44.87 36.98
N PHE A 6 22.84 44.26 36.35
CA PHE A 6 22.95 44.31 34.90
C PHE A 6 23.17 42.89 34.39
N LEU A 7 22.14 42.38 33.73
CA LEU A 7 22.05 41.04 33.17
C LEU A 7 23.12 40.85 32.10
N THR A 8 23.87 39.77 32.24
CA THR A 8 24.62 39.11 31.18
C THR A 8 23.65 38.68 30.08
N SER A 9 23.80 39.26 28.89
CA SER A 9 23.07 38.93 27.68
C SER A 9 23.44 37.53 27.19
N CYS A 10 22.77 36.50 27.69
CA CYS A 10 22.78 35.18 27.07
C CYS A 10 21.96 35.24 25.78
N VAL A 11 22.67 35.36 24.66
CA VAL A 11 22.13 35.13 23.31
C VAL A 11 21.76 33.64 23.23
N PHE A 12 20.51 33.33 23.60
CA PHE A 12 19.89 32.06 23.25
C PHE A 12 19.61 32.09 21.75
N PHE A 13 20.55 31.57 20.95
CA PHE A 13 20.25 31.05 19.63
C PHE A 13 19.33 29.83 19.80
N ILE A 14 18.04 30.09 19.99
CA ILE A 14 17.03 29.05 19.77
C ILE A 14 17.02 28.85 18.27
N PHE A 15 17.68 27.79 17.82
CA PHE A 15 17.47 27.18 16.52
C PHE A 15 15.98 26.84 16.40
N PHE A 16 15.18 27.80 15.91
CA PHE A 16 13.94 27.48 15.24
C PHE A 16 14.32 26.84 13.90
N SER A 17 14.79 25.59 13.96
CA SER A 17 14.60 24.68 12.85
C SER A 17 13.10 24.56 12.68
N CYS A 18 12.60 25.27 11.68
CA CYS A 18 11.24 25.20 11.22
C CYS A 18 11.01 23.78 10.69
N ASN A 19 10.66 22.84 11.59
CA ASN A 19 10.05 21.56 11.22
C ASN A 19 8.61 21.82 10.78
N ALA A 20 8.42 22.68 9.78
CA ALA A 20 7.12 22.96 9.17
C ALA A 20 6.82 22.00 8.00
N GLN A 21 7.31 20.76 8.09
CA GLN A 21 6.96 19.70 7.15
C GLN A 21 6.19 18.55 7.82
N GLU A 22 5.57 18.83 8.98
CA GLU A 22 4.84 17.83 9.78
C GLU A 22 3.32 18.08 9.84
N LYS A 23 2.75 18.92 8.95
CA LYS A 23 1.31 19.24 8.94
C LYS A 23 0.63 19.18 7.57
N GLN A 24 0.91 18.12 6.83
CA GLN A 24 -0.04 17.61 5.83
C GLN A 24 0.15 16.09 5.74
N VAL A 25 -0.21 15.38 6.82
CA VAL A 25 -0.54 13.96 6.64
C VAL A 25 -1.74 13.97 5.70
N ASP A 26 -1.51 13.60 4.44
CA ASP A 26 -2.54 13.46 3.42
C ASP A 26 -3.75 12.72 4.04
N ASN A 27 -4.91 13.39 4.05
CA ASN A 27 -6.19 12.87 4.55
C ASN A 27 -6.60 11.55 3.85
N VAL A 28 -5.86 11.17 2.81
CA VAL A 28 -5.95 9.94 2.05
C VAL A 28 -5.76 8.70 2.93
N THR A 29 -4.89 8.75 3.94
CA THR A 29 -4.55 7.55 4.74
C THR A 29 -5.72 6.99 5.55
N LYS A 30 -6.76 7.78 5.83
CA LYS A 30 -7.98 7.30 6.50
C LYS A 30 -8.79 6.32 5.64
N TYR A 31 -8.55 6.34 4.33
CA TYR A 31 -9.22 5.51 3.35
C TYR A 31 -8.51 4.18 3.10
N PHE A 32 -7.36 3.91 3.74
CA PHE A 32 -6.76 2.59 3.75
C PHE A 32 -7.53 1.66 4.70
N HIS A 33 -8.58 1.01 4.18
CA HIS A 33 -9.53 0.20 4.93
C HIS A 33 -9.11 -1.28 4.92
N LYS A 34 -9.02 -1.89 6.12
CA LYS A 34 -8.66 -3.30 6.29
C LYS A 34 -9.81 -4.27 5.96
N GLU A 35 -11.05 -3.77 5.94
CA GLU A 35 -12.25 -4.61 5.76
C GLU A 35 -12.51 -4.97 4.29
N GLU A 36 -11.82 -4.31 3.37
CA GLU A 36 -11.91 -4.54 1.93
C GLU A 36 -11.55 -5.99 1.57
N LYS A 37 -12.10 -6.44 0.44
CA LYS A 37 -11.82 -7.80 -0.07
C LYS A 37 -10.32 -7.97 -0.29
N VAL A 38 -9.76 -9.07 0.18
CA VAL A 38 -8.37 -9.46 -0.01
C VAL A 38 -8.32 -10.54 -1.08
N TYR A 39 -7.59 -10.23 -2.16
CA TYR A 39 -7.34 -11.10 -3.28
C TYR A 39 -5.95 -11.74 -3.17
N PHE A 40 -5.77 -12.83 -3.91
CA PHE A 40 -4.47 -13.46 -4.09
C PHE A 40 -3.98 -13.23 -5.52
N ASP A 41 -2.88 -12.51 -5.68
CA ASP A 41 -2.19 -12.39 -6.96
C ASP A 41 -1.48 -13.72 -7.28
N ILE A 42 -1.94 -14.37 -8.35
CA ILE A 42 -1.45 -15.68 -8.78
C ILE A 42 0.00 -15.60 -9.27
N SER A 43 0.38 -14.52 -9.94
CA SER A 43 1.68 -14.34 -10.57
C SER A 43 2.74 -14.04 -9.53
N ASP A 44 2.48 -13.05 -8.68
CA ASP A 44 3.44 -12.60 -7.67
C ASP A 44 3.35 -13.39 -6.37
N LYS A 45 2.32 -14.23 -6.19
CA LYS A 45 2.06 -14.98 -4.95
C LYS A 45 2.03 -14.04 -3.74
N ILE A 46 1.17 -13.03 -3.81
CA ILE A 46 1.02 -12.00 -2.78
C ILE A 46 -0.45 -11.71 -2.52
N ALA A 47 -0.78 -11.37 -1.27
CA ALA A 47 -2.12 -10.95 -0.90
C ALA A 47 -2.25 -9.43 -1.06
N LEU A 48 -3.36 -8.97 -1.63
CA LEU A 48 -3.63 -7.54 -1.79
C LEU A 48 -5.12 -7.22 -1.72
N SER A 49 -5.45 -6.01 -1.31
CA SER A 49 -6.78 -5.40 -1.51
C SER A 49 -6.65 -4.29 -2.53
N SER A 50 -7.62 -4.15 -3.43
CA SER A 50 -7.66 -3.06 -4.40
C SER A 50 -9.09 -2.59 -4.62
N TYR A 51 -9.30 -1.28 -4.55
CA TYR A 51 -10.64 -0.69 -4.56
C TYR A 51 -10.57 0.80 -4.95
N ILE A 52 -11.70 1.32 -5.41
CA ILE A 52 -11.89 2.74 -5.72
C ILE A 52 -12.82 3.35 -4.69
N ILE A 53 -12.50 4.55 -4.24
CA ILE A 53 -13.44 5.42 -3.53
C ILE A 53 -13.83 6.55 -4.47
N PRO A 54 -15.14 6.71 -4.78
CA PRO A 54 -15.64 7.79 -5.62
C PRO A 54 -15.11 9.15 -5.18
N ASP A 55 -14.76 10.01 -6.15
CA ASP A 55 -14.21 11.36 -5.94
C ASP A 55 -12.88 11.45 -5.17
N VAL A 56 -12.29 10.32 -4.76
CA VAL A 56 -11.04 10.26 -4.00
C VAL A 56 -9.92 9.64 -4.84
N GLY A 57 -10.11 8.40 -5.27
CA GLY A 57 -9.14 7.69 -6.10
C GLY A 57 -9.08 6.20 -5.87
N HIS A 58 -8.04 5.59 -6.45
CA HIS A 58 -7.76 4.17 -6.40
C HIS A 58 -6.74 3.86 -5.31
N PHE A 59 -7.04 2.80 -4.56
CA PHE A 59 -6.25 2.34 -3.43
C PHE A 59 -5.87 0.88 -3.65
N THR A 60 -4.61 0.56 -3.38
CA THR A 60 -4.15 -0.82 -3.30
C THR A 60 -3.37 -1.01 -2.01
N ILE A 61 -3.63 -2.09 -1.28
CA ILE A 61 -2.92 -2.47 -0.06
C ILE A 61 -2.27 -3.83 -0.29
N TYR A 62 -0.95 -3.89 -0.24
CA TYR A 62 -0.17 -5.12 -0.31
C TYR A 62 0.16 -5.64 1.09
N TYR A 63 -0.05 -6.93 1.28
CA TYR A 63 0.30 -7.65 2.50
C TYR A 63 1.47 -8.60 2.21
N ILE A 64 2.65 -8.25 2.70
CA ILE A 64 3.90 -8.92 2.42
C ILE A 64 4.31 -9.75 3.62
N PRO A 65 4.35 -11.09 3.52
CA PRO A 65 4.72 -11.92 4.67
C PRO A 65 6.21 -11.74 5.02
N MET A 66 6.51 -11.57 6.30
CA MET A 66 7.89 -11.50 6.81
C MET A 66 8.39 -12.86 7.35
N LEU A 67 7.47 -13.73 7.76
CA LEU A 67 7.82 -15.07 8.25
C LEU A 67 7.95 -16.07 7.10
N GLU A 68 9.01 -16.89 7.16
CA GLU A 68 9.28 -17.94 6.17
C GLU A 68 8.12 -18.94 6.03
N THR A 69 7.40 -19.22 7.13
CA THR A 69 6.21 -20.08 7.13
C THR A 69 5.09 -19.51 6.27
N ASP A 70 4.84 -18.20 6.35
CA ASP A 70 3.79 -17.55 5.55
C ASP A 70 4.24 -17.32 4.11
N ILE A 71 5.53 -17.02 3.89
CA ILE A 71 6.14 -16.96 2.55
C ILE A 71 5.93 -18.29 1.81
N ASN A 72 6.28 -19.40 2.45
CA ASN A 72 6.16 -20.73 1.84
C ASN A 72 4.70 -21.18 1.69
N TYR A 73 3.83 -20.75 2.59
CA TYR A 73 2.40 -20.97 2.45
C TYR A 73 1.83 -20.26 1.21
N LEU A 74 2.12 -18.96 1.03
CA LEU A 74 1.64 -18.20 -0.13
C LEU A 74 2.24 -18.69 -1.45
N LYS A 75 3.51 -19.11 -1.48
CA LYS A 75 4.12 -19.72 -2.67
C LYS A 75 3.37 -20.96 -3.18
N ASN A 76 2.73 -21.70 -2.26
CA ASN A 76 1.98 -22.92 -2.55
C ASN A 76 0.48 -22.78 -2.29
N PHE A 77 -0.04 -21.55 -2.32
CA PHE A 77 -1.38 -21.21 -1.83
C PHE A 77 -2.49 -22.05 -2.45
N GLU A 78 -2.45 -22.23 -3.77
CA GLU A 78 -3.44 -23.02 -4.50
C GLU A 78 -3.42 -24.48 -4.07
N LYS A 79 -2.23 -25.08 -3.97
CA LYS A 79 -2.05 -26.47 -3.55
C LYS A 79 -2.49 -26.67 -2.10
N ASN A 80 -2.12 -25.75 -1.21
CA ASN A 80 -2.42 -25.83 0.21
C ASN A 80 -3.92 -25.75 0.49
N ASN A 81 -4.66 -24.98 -0.32
CA ASN A 81 -6.10 -24.76 -0.15
C ASN A 81 -6.96 -25.53 -1.17
N ARG A 82 -6.34 -26.33 -2.04
CA ARG A 82 -6.98 -27.13 -3.09
C ARG A 82 -7.82 -26.28 -4.06
N PHE A 83 -7.34 -25.08 -4.38
CA PHE A 83 -7.95 -24.26 -5.42
C PHE A 83 -7.52 -24.73 -6.80
N LYS A 84 -8.45 -24.67 -7.75
CA LYS A 84 -8.18 -24.92 -9.16
C LYS A 84 -8.31 -23.62 -9.92
N LEU A 85 -7.24 -23.24 -10.61
CA LEU A 85 -7.25 -22.08 -11.49
C LEU A 85 -8.11 -22.37 -12.72
N LEU A 86 -8.91 -21.38 -13.10
CA LEU A 86 -9.55 -21.30 -14.40
C LEU A 86 -8.61 -20.59 -15.37
N TYR A 87 -8.76 -20.85 -16.66
CA TYR A 87 -7.98 -20.23 -17.72
C TYR A 87 -8.90 -19.44 -18.64
N ASN A 88 -8.50 -18.20 -18.95
CA ASN A 88 -9.16 -17.34 -19.92
C ASN A 88 -8.36 -17.35 -21.22
N GLU A 89 -8.87 -18.05 -22.24
CA GLU A 89 -8.20 -18.20 -23.53
C GLU A 89 -8.08 -16.89 -24.31
N LEU A 90 -9.04 -15.96 -24.16
CA LEU A 90 -9.09 -14.71 -24.93
C LEU A 90 -7.99 -13.73 -24.53
N TYR A 91 -7.64 -13.74 -23.25
CA TYR A 91 -6.71 -12.78 -22.64
C TYR A 91 -5.45 -13.45 -22.05
N ASP A 92 -5.30 -14.76 -22.25
CA ASP A 92 -4.16 -15.58 -21.81
C ASP A 92 -3.78 -15.40 -20.33
N TYR A 93 -4.76 -15.48 -19.42
CA TYR A 93 -4.51 -15.41 -17.99
C TYR A 93 -5.30 -16.44 -17.17
N HIS A 94 -4.77 -16.77 -15.99
CA HIS A 94 -5.42 -17.66 -15.03
C HIS A 94 -6.13 -16.85 -13.94
N TYR A 95 -7.26 -17.34 -13.46
CA TYR A 95 -8.06 -16.67 -12.43
C TYR A 95 -8.78 -17.65 -11.51
N PHE A 96 -9.26 -17.16 -10.37
CA PHE A 96 -10.12 -17.90 -9.46
C PHE A 96 -11.59 -17.60 -9.76
N SER A 97 -12.47 -18.59 -9.56
CA SER A 97 -13.92 -18.35 -9.58
C SER A 97 -14.34 -17.39 -8.47
N ASP A 98 -15.50 -16.75 -8.59
CA ASP A 98 -16.02 -15.84 -7.55
C ASP A 98 -16.21 -16.55 -6.20
N ALA A 99 -16.73 -17.77 -6.22
CA ALA A 99 -16.90 -18.59 -5.03
C ALA A 99 -15.56 -18.95 -4.36
N ASP A 100 -14.48 -19.09 -5.15
CA ASP A 100 -13.15 -19.29 -4.59
C ASP A 100 -12.56 -17.97 -4.08
N ASN A 101 -12.74 -16.85 -4.78
CA ASN A 101 -12.33 -15.52 -4.31
C ASN A 101 -12.93 -15.18 -2.93
N ASP A 102 -14.17 -15.58 -2.65
CA ASP A 102 -14.79 -15.38 -1.32
C ASP A 102 -14.17 -16.25 -0.22
N LYS A 103 -13.69 -17.46 -0.57
CA LYS A 103 -12.95 -18.32 0.37
C LYS A 103 -11.53 -17.78 0.59
N ILE A 104 -10.89 -17.31 -0.48
CA ILE A 104 -9.55 -16.71 -0.46
C ILE A 104 -9.55 -15.50 0.47
N ASP A 105 -10.53 -14.60 0.35
CA ASP A 105 -10.67 -13.44 1.24
C ASP A 105 -10.65 -13.86 2.71
N LYS A 106 -11.48 -14.84 3.09
CA LYS A 106 -11.57 -15.35 4.46
C LYS A 106 -10.24 -15.95 4.95
N ILE A 107 -9.59 -16.77 4.14
CA ILE A 107 -8.31 -17.41 4.48
C ILE A 107 -7.22 -16.36 4.69
N LEU A 108 -7.11 -15.40 3.77
CA LEU A 108 -6.08 -14.37 3.82
C LEU A 108 -6.32 -13.40 4.97
N LYS A 109 -7.55 -12.95 5.20
CA LYS A 109 -7.90 -12.09 6.34
C LYS A 109 -7.53 -12.72 7.69
N GLU A 110 -7.78 -14.02 7.87
CA GLU A 110 -7.40 -14.71 9.10
C GLU A 110 -5.87 -14.77 9.27
N LYS A 111 -5.12 -15.02 8.19
CA LYS A 111 -3.65 -15.04 8.23
C LYS A 111 -3.02 -13.67 8.50
N ILE A 112 -3.60 -12.61 7.93
CA ILE A 112 -3.11 -11.23 8.03
C ILE A 112 -3.54 -10.56 9.35
N LYS A 113 -4.44 -11.20 10.12
CA LYS A 113 -4.96 -10.67 11.38
C LYS A 113 -3.86 -10.24 12.36
N ASN A 114 -2.78 -11.02 12.46
CA ASN A 114 -1.57 -10.63 13.18
C ASN A 114 -0.65 -9.81 12.26
N GLU A 115 -0.85 -8.49 12.24
CA GLU A 115 -0.10 -7.58 11.38
C GLU A 115 1.40 -7.52 11.67
N GLU A 116 1.86 -7.94 12.85
CA GLU A 116 3.29 -7.86 13.23
C GLU A 116 4.18 -8.73 12.33
N ASN A 117 3.61 -9.79 11.75
CA ASN A 117 4.31 -10.71 10.84
C ASN A 117 4.25 -10.27 9.37
N TRP A 118 3.65 -9.12 9.08
CA TRP A 118 3.38 -8.66 7.72
C TRP A 118 3.85 -7.23 7.50
N GLY A 119 4.60 -7.03 6.42
CA GLY A 119 4.83 -5.71 5.87
C GLY A 119 3.59 -5.24 5.13
N ILE A 120 3.09 -4.05 5.42
CA ILE A 120 1.89 -3.51 4.79
C ILE A 120 2.25 -2.24 4.03
N ILE A 121 2.08 -2.28 2.71
CA ILE A 121 2.33 -1.15 1.79
C ILE A 121 1.01 -0.72 1.16
N GLY A 122 0.69 0.56 1.30
CA GLY A 122 -0.46 1.20 0.68
C GLY A 122 -0.01 2.00 -0.55
N MET A 123 -0.75 1.90 -1.63
CA MET A 123 -0.61 2.66 -2.86
C MET A 123 -1.88 3.46 -3.09
N PHE A 124 -1.69 4.68 -3.58
CA PHE A 124 -2.79 5.58 -3.90
C PHE A 124 -2.54 6.29 -5.23
N VAL A 125 -3.56 6.29 -6.09
CA VAL A 125 -3.65 7.11 -7.29
C VAL A 125 -4.90 7.98 -7.17
N SER A 126 -4.72 9.30 -7.30
CA SER A 126 -5.84 10.25 -7.17
C SER A 126 -6.84 10.10 -8.31
N VAL A 127 -8.14 10.30 -8.01
CA VAL A 127 -9.23 10.26 -8.98
C VAL A 127 -8.99 11.14 -10.21
N LYS A 128 -8.22 12.23 -10.08
CA LYS A 128 -7.86 13.10 -11.21
C LYS A 128 -7.06 12.42 -12.33
N TYR A 129 -6.52 11.23 -12.05
CA TYR A 129 -5.79 10.38 -13.02
C TYR A 129 -6.59 9.13 -13.41
N ILE A 130 -7.87 9.04 -13.02
CA ILE A 130 -8.70 7.87 -13.26
C ILE A 130 -9.83 8.26 -14.19
N GLU A 131 -9.96 7.52 -15.29
CA GLU A 131 -11.11 7.57 -16.18
C GLU A 131 -12.05 6.45 -15.76
N ILE A 132 -13.26 6.80 -15.29
CA ILE A 132 -14.29 5.85 -14.89
C ILE A 132 -15.12 5.54 -16.13
N ASP A 133 -15.01 4.32 -16.65
CA ASP A 133 -15.72 3.87 -17.85
C ASP A 133 -17.12 3.34 -17.49
N SER A 134 -17.25 2.69 -16.32
CA SER A 134 -18.52 2.26 -15.71
C SER A 134 -18.37 2.07 -14.19
N ASP A 135 -19.44 1.61 -13.52
CA ASP A 135 -19.38 1.29 -12.08
C ASP A 135 -18.32 0.20 -11.74
N GLU A 136 -17.97 -0.65 -12.70
CA GLU A 136 -17.04 -1.78 -12.52
C GLU A 136 -15.74 -1.64 -13.33
N GLU A 137 -15.69 -0.71 -14.29
CA GLU A 137 -14.56 -0.54 -15.20
C GLU A 137 -13.97 0.86 -15.08
N TYR A 138 -12.64 0.90 -14.98
CA TYR A 138 -11.88 2.14 -14.97
C TYR A 138 -10.53 1.92 -15.64
N SER A 139 -9.94 3.02 -16.09
CA SER A 139 -8.58 3.06 -16.59
C SER A 139 -7.78 4.18 -15.92
N ILE A 140 -6.47 4.00 -15.87
CA ILE A 140 -5.52 5.00 -15.36
C ILE A 140 -4.60 5.39 -16.51
N PRO A 141 -4.93 6.43 -17.30
CA PRO A 141 -4.10 6.84 -18.42
C PRO A 141 -2.71 7.31 -17.95
N PHE A 142 -1.72 7.09 -18.80
CA PHE A 142 -0.38 7.63 -18.60
C PHE A 142 -0.26 9.07 -19.14
N PRO A 143 0.48 9.96 -18.47
CA PRO A 143 1.17 9.74 -17.20
C PRO A 143 0.24 9.93 -15.99
N PHE A 144 0.52 9.22 -14.89
CA PHE A 144 -0.16 9.43 -13.62
C PHE A 144 0.82 9.50 -12.46
N VAL A 145 0.35 9.94 -11.30
CA VAL A 145 1.16 10.01 -10.08
C VAL A 145 0.64 9.02 -9.04
N ARG A 146 1.57 8.23 -8.50
CA ARG A 146 1.31 7.23 -7.47
C ARG A 146 2.06 7.56 -6.19
N LYS A 147 1.33 7.55 -5.08
CA LYS A 147 1.88 7.71 -3.72
C LYS A 147 1.98 6.36 -3.03
N TYR A 148 3.05 6.17 -2.27
CA TYR A 148 3.32 4.97 -1.50
C TYR A 148 3.37 5.28 -0.01
N TYR A 149 2.81 4.38 0.79
CA TYR A 149 2.72 4.48 2.24
C TYR A 149 3.09 3.14 2.86
N GLN A 150 3.65 3.16 4.07
CA GLN A 150 3.90 1.96 4.86
C GLN A 150 3.15 2.05 6.18
N LYS A 151 2.50 0.97 6.58
CA LYS A 151 1.93 0.86 7.93
C LYS A 151 3.01 0.38 8.89
N LYS A 152 3.34 1.18 9.91
CA LYS A 152 4.21 0.79 11.04
C LYS A 152 3.50 1.11 12.36
N ASN A 153 3.43 0.15 13.28
CA ASN A 153 2.80 0.30 14.60
C ASN A 153 1.38 0.90 14.52
N GLY A 154 0.57 0.37 13.61
CA GLY A 154 -0.82 0.81 13.40
C GLY A 154 -0.98 2.15 12.66
N LYS A 155 0.11 2.84 12.30
CA LYS A 155 0.06 4.15 11.64
C LYS A 155 0.61 4.09 10.22
N TRP A 156 -0.09 4.73 9.29
CA TRP A 156 0.41 4.93 7.93
C TRP A 156 1.45 6.05 7.90
N LYS A 157 2.59 5.79 7.28
CA LYS A 157 3.64 6.76 7.01
C LYS A 157 3.81 6.88 5.51
N PHE A 158 3.79 8.10 5.00
CA PHE A 158 4.16 8.37 3.61
C PHE A 158 5.61 7.95 3.38
N LEU A 159 5.86 7.26 2.27
CA LEU A 159 7.20 6.87 1.84
C LEU A 159 7.69 7.83 0.75
N LEU A 160 6.99 7.83 -0.38
CA LEU A 160 7.40 8.54 -1.58
C LEU A 160 6.25 8.67 -2.58
N GLU A 161 6.48 9.53 -3.57
CA GLU A 161 5.64 9.70 -4.74
C GLU A 161 6.45 9.42 -6.01
N LYS A 162 5.82 8.80 -7.02
CA LYS A 162 6.40 8.57 -8.34
C LYS A 162 5.41 8.95 -9.43
N GLU A 163 5.91 9.67 -10.43
CA GLU A 163 5.24 9.81 -11.72
C GLU A 163 5.50 8.56 -12.55
N ILE A 164 4.44 7.96 -13.08
CA ILE A 164 4.48 6.77 -13.91
C ILE A 164 4.19 7.20 -15.35
N LYS A 165 5.14 6.96 -16.25
CA LYS A 165 5.09 7.50 -17.62
C LYS A 165 4.56 6.51 -18.65
N ASN A 166 4.62 5.22 -18.35
CA ASN A 166 4.22 4.16 -19.27
C ASN A 166 3.99 2.83 -18.53
N VAL A 167 3.43 1.88 -19.27
CA VAL A 167 3.11 0.53 -18.78
C VAL A 167 4.31 -0.23 -18.22
N LYS A 168 5.50 -0.09 -18.81
CA LYS A 168 6.69 -0.82 -18.34
C LYS A 168 7.12 -0.33 -16.96
N GLU A 169 7.07 0.98 -16.75
CA GLU A 169 7.35 1.58 -15.45
C GLU A 169 6.29 1.17 -14.43
N ASP A 170 5.01 1.18 -14.80
CA ASP A 170 3.93 0.70 -13.94
C ASP A 170 4.14 -0.76 -13.51
N SER A 171 4.34 -1.67 -14.46
CA SER A 171 4.56 -3.09 -14.17
C SER A 171 5.76 -3.31 -13.25
N PHE A 172 6.86 -2.56 -13.45
CA PHE A 172 8.02 -2.64 -12.58
C PHE A 172 7.70 -2.18 -11.15
N LEU A 173 7.04 -1.03 -11.02
CA LEU A 173 6.74 -0.40 -9.73
C LEU A 173 5.55 -1.03 -8.99
N SER A 174 4.77 -1.87 -9.66
CA SER A 174 3.70 -2.68 -9.06
C SER A 174 4.18 -4.10 -8.73
N SER A 175 5.38 -4.50 -9.17
CA SER A 175 5.92 -5.84 -8.93
C SER A 175 6.19 -6.10 -7.45
N LYS A 176 5.97 -7.34 -7.00
CA LYS A 176 6.34 -7.79 -5.65
C LYS A 176 7.78 -7.46 -5.27
N LYS A 177 8.72 -7.56 -6.22
CA LYS A 177 10.12 -7.20 -5.96
C LYS A 177 10.27 -5.74 -5.54
N TYR A 178 9.65 -4.82 -6.27
CA TYR A 178 9.69 -3.39 -5.96
C TYR A 178 8.92 -3.09 -4.67
N ILE A 179 7.71 -3.62 -4.53
CA ILE A 179 6.87 -3.42 -3.34
C ILE A 179 7.58 -3.93 -2.07
N ASN A 180 8.27 -5.06 -2.14
CA ASN A 180 9.09 -5.56 -1.03
C ASN A 180 10.26 -4.62 -0.70
N SER A 181 10.87 -3.98 -1.70
CA SER A 181 12.00 -3.06 -1.47
C SER A 181 11.59 -1.82 -0.64
N LEU A 182 10.31 -1.43 -0.70
CA LEU A 182 9.76 -0.31 0.07
C LEU A 182 9.67 -0.59 1.57
N LEU A 183 9.67 -1.87 2.00
CA LEU A 183 9.64 -2.22 3.42
C LEU A 183 10.93 -1.84 4.16
N SER A 184 12.02 -1.66 3.41
CA SER A 184 13.38 -1.52 3.93
C SER A 184 13.85 -0.07 4.08
N GLU A 185 13.02 0.92 3.78
CA GLU A 185 13.47 2.31 3.84
C GLU A 185 13.27 2.94 5.24
N LYS A 186 14.43 3.20 5.87
CA LYS A 186 14.74 4.14 6.97
C LYS A 186 14.30 3.73 8.38
N ASN A 187 15.23 3.07 9.06
CA ASN A 187 15.62 3.46 10.42
C ASN A 187 16.45 4.74 10.34
#